data_AF-A0A4Q3SBW1-F1
#
_entry.id   AF-A0A4Q3SBW1-F1
#
_cell.length_a   1.000
_cell.length_b   1.000
_cell.length_c   1.000
_cell.angle_alpha   90.00
_cell.angle_beta   90.00
_cell.angle_gamma   90.00
#
_symmetry.space_group_name_H-M   'P 1'
#
loop_
_entity.id
_entity.type
_entity.pdbx_description
1 polymer ?
#
loop_
_entity_poly.entity_id
_entity_poly.type
_entity_poly.pdbx_seq_one_letter_code
_entity_poly.pdbx_strand_id
1 'polypeptide(L)'
;MFPPPVNRTRAEIMRQEPTFAERVMWDRLRNRKLAGLKFRRQVPIGPYIADFLCKEAKLIVEFDGPNHDEAYDLTRDGWLRAQGYRVLRFANNDLGNRMGWVLETIRATAER
;
A
#
# COMPACT_ATOMS: atom_id res chain seq x y z
N MET A 1 -21.54 -10.45 -8.04
CA MET A 1 -20.50 -10.68 -9.07
C MET A 1 -19.20 -10.12 -8.52
N PHE A 2 -18.20 -10.94 -8.22
CA PHE A 2 -16.88 -10.44 -7.79
C PHE A 2 -16.15 -9.84 -9.00
N PRO A 3 -15.36 -8.76 -8.82
CA PRO A 3 -14.56 -8.24 -9.93
C PRO A 3 -13.63 -9.34 -10.44
N PRO A 4 -13.37 -9.42 -11.76
CA PRO A 4 -12.35 -10.32 -12.28
C PRO A 4 -11.00 -10.04 -11.59
N PRO A 5 -10.16 -11.06 -11.37
CA PRO A 5 -8.87 -10.88 -10.73
C PRO A 5 -8.05 -9.82 -11.49
N VAL A 6 -7.31 -9.00 -10.74
CA VAL A 6 -6.46 -7.97 -11.32
C VAL A 6 -5.56 -8.57 -12.38
N ASN A 7 -5.57 -7.98 -13.57
CA ASN A 7 -4.66 -8.36 -14.63
C ASN A 7 -3.21 -8.11 -14.17
N ARG A 8 -2.39 -9.17 -14.12
CA ARG A 8 -0.97 -9.12 -13.73
C ARG A 8 -0.20 -8.05 -14.50
N THR A 9 -0.59 -7.82 -15.75
CA THR A 9 -0.06 -6.78 -16.63
C THR A 9 -0.24 -5.36 -16.06
N ARG A 10 -1.34 -5.09 -15.35
CA ARG A 10 -1.59 -3.77 -14.73
C ARG A 10 -0.61 -3.48 -13.60
N ALA A 11 -0.36 -4.47 -12.73
CA ALA A 11 0.63 -4.34 -11.67
C ALA A 11 2.06 -4.20 -12.22
N GLU A 12 2.36 -4.82 -13.36
CA GLU A 12 3.66 -4.68 -14.04
C GLU A 12 3.85 -3.27 -14.61
N ILE A 13 2.84 -2.69 -15.26
CA ILE A 13 2.85 -1.31 -15.76
C ILE A 13 3.05 -0.32 -14.60
N MET A 14 2.28 -0.45 -13.52
CA MET A 14 2.41 0.43 -12.34
C MET A 14 3.80 0.32 -11.68
N ARG A 15 4.48 -0.83 -11.85
CA ARG A 15 5.86 -0.95 -11.38
C ARG A 15 6.87 -0.19 -12.25
N GLN A 16 6.57 0.03 -13.52
CA GLN A 16 7.42 0.78 -14.44
C GLN A 16 7.19 2.29 -14.30
N GLU A 17 5.96 2.70 -13.99
CA GLU A 17 5.55 4.10 -13.92
C GLU A 17 4.96 4.47 -12.54
N PRO A 18 5.77 4.43 -11.46
CA PRO A 18 5.29 4.80 -10.13
C PRO A 18 5.06 6.30 -10.04
N THR A 19 4.09 6.70 -9.22
CA THR A 19 3.94 8.10 -8.81
C THR A 19 5.18 8.59 -8.05
N PHE A 20 5.34 9.91 -7.90
CA PHE A 20 6.44 10.47 -7.11
C PHE A 20 6.42 9.96 -5.67
N ALA A 21 5.23 9.92 -5.06
CA ALA A 21 4.99 9.41 -3.73
C ALA A 21 5.46 7.95 -3.57
N GLU A 22 5.00 7.07 -4.46
CA GLU A 22 5.40 5.67 -4.49
C GLU A 22 6.91 5.50 -4.70
N ARG A 23 7.53 6.31 -5.57
CA ARG A 23 8.96 6.25 -5.81
C ARG A 23 9.77 6.60 -4.55
N VAL A 24 9.42 7.70 -3.90
CA VAL A 24 10.06 8.15 -2.66
C VAL A 24 9.89 7.10 -1.56
N MET A 25 8.68 6.58 -1.38
CA MET A 25 8.41 5.58 -0.36
C MET A 25 9.07 4.24 -0.65
N TRP A 26 9.14 3.82 -1.91
CA TRP A 26 9.83 2.59 -2.26
C TRP A 26 11.31 2.65 -1.91
N ASP A 27 11.99 3.79 -2.08
CA ASP A 27 13.39 3.90 -1.64
C ASP A 27 13.56 3.70 -0.13
N ARG A 28 12.58 4.13 0.68
CA ARG A 28 12.60 3.97 2.14
C ARG A 28 12.22 2.57 2.61
N LEU A 29 11.35 1.87 1.89
CA LEU A 29 10.82 0.56 2.31
C LEU A 29 11.56 -0.64 1.70
N ARG A 30 12.18 -0.49 0.53
CA ARG A 30 12.85 -1.60 -0.17
C ARG A 30 14.02 -2.16 0.63
N ASN A 31 14.43 -3.38 0.28
CA ASN A 31 15.61 -4.03 0.84
C ASN A 31 15.61 -4.09 2.37
N ARG A 32 14.43 -4.20 3.00
CA ARG A 32 14.29 -4.30 4.46
C ARG A 32 14.84 -3.10 5.24
N LYS A 33 14.94 -1.92 4.59
CA LYS A 33 15.46 -0.69 5.19
C LYS A 33 14.66 -0.23 6.43
N LEU A 34 13.35 -0.48 6.45
CA LEU A 34 12.51 -0.15 7.61
C LEU A 34 12.46 -1.36 8.56
N ALA A 35 13.26 -1.31 9.64
CA ALA A 35 13.23 -2.28 10.74
C ALA A 35 13.29 -3.77 10.33
N GLY A 36 13.95 -4.10 9.21
CA GLY A 36 14.03 -5.49 8.73
C GLY A 36 12.79 -5.98 7.96
N LEU A 37 11.72 -5.17 7.88
CA LEU A 37 10.43 -5.53 7.31
C LEU A 37 10.50 -5.72 5.79
N LYS A 38 9.93 -6.81 5.30
CA LYS A 38 9.92 -7.10 3.85
C LYS A 38 8.69 -6.50 3.16
N PHE A 39 8.89 -5.35 2.54
CA PHE A 39 7.88 -4.75 1.67
C PHE A 39 8.02 -5.20 0.21
N ARG A 40 6.88 -5.38 -0.43
CA ARG A 40 6.71 -5.50 -1.90
C ARG A 40 5.84 -4.34 -2.37
N ARG A 41 6.00 -3.93 -3.62
CA ARG A 41 5.21 -2.86 -4.22
C ARG A 41 4.26 -3.35 -5.33
N GLN A 42 3.13 -2.66 -5.51
CA GLN A 42 2.13 -2.93 -6.53
C GLN A 42 1.74 -4.42 -6.54
N VAL A 43 1.18 -4.88 -5.42
CA VAL A 43 0.90 -6.31 -5.16
C VAL A 43 -0.56 -6.60 -5.44
N PRO A 44 -0.89 -7.51 -6.37
CA PRO A 44 -2.26 -8.02 -6.52
C PRO A 44 -2.70 -8.80 -5.28
N ILE A 45 -3.87 -8.44 -4.75
CA ILE A 45 -4.55 -9.10 -3.64
C ILE A 45 -6.02 -9.25 -4.04
N GLY A 46 -6.37 -10.43 -4.53
CA GLY A 46 -7.70 -10.70 -5.10
C GLY A 46 -8.04 -9.71 -6.22
N PRO A 47 -9.15 -8.95 -6.10
CA PRO A 47 -9.56 -7.98 -7.12
C PRO A 47 -8.86 -6.62 -7.00
N TYR A 48 -7.94 -6.42 -6.05
CA TYR A 48 -7.28 -5.13 -5.81
C TYR A 48 -5.77 -5.20 -5.99
N ILE A 49 -5.15 -4.03 -6.23
CA ILE A 49 -3.70 -3.83 -6.14
C ILE A 49 -3.44 -2.97 -4.90
N ALA A 50 -2.48 -3.40 -4.08
CA ALA A 50 -1.93 -2.62 -2.98
C ALA A 50 -0.62 -1.95 -3.41
N ASP A 51 -0.44 -0.66 -3.10
CA ASP A 51 0.79 0.07 -3.44
C ASP A 51 2.00 -0.55 -2.75
N PHE A 52 1.87 -0.86 -1.46
CA PHE A 52 2.87 -1.61 -0.70
C PHE A 52 2.24 -2.65 0.21
N LEU A 53 2.90 -3.80 0.32
CA LEU A 53 2.52 -4.90 1.20
C LEU A 53 3.73 -5.42 1.98
N CYS A 54 3.61 -5.43 3.30
CA CYS A 54 4.39 -6.29 4.18
C CYS A 54 3.57 -7.55 4.48
N LYS A 55 3.93 -8.66 3.80
CA LYS A 55 3.17 -9.92 3.92
C LYS A 55 3.28 -10.52 5.32
N GLU A 56 4.46 -10.43 5.93
CA GLU A 56 4.76 -10.97 7.27
C GLU A 56 3.88 -10.30 8.34
N ALA A 57 3.71 -8.97 8.26
CA ALA A 57 2.89 -8.20 9.19
C ALA A 57 1.41 -8.05 8.78
N LYS A 58 0.99 -8.68 7.67
CA LYS A 58 -0.30 -8.46 6.99
C LYS A 58 -0.67 -6.96 6.92
N LEU A 59 0.29 -6.13 6.54
CA LEU A 59 0.15 -4.68 6.50
C LEU A 59 0.22 -4.16 5.07
N ILE A 60 -0.84 -3.45 4.67
CA ILE A 60 -0.94 -2.72 3.41
C ILE A 60 -0.72 -1.22 3.71
N VAL A 61 0.06 -0.57 2.87
CA VAL A 61 0.30 0.87 2.90
C VAL A 61 -0.04 1.46 1.54
N GLU A 62 -0.84 2.51 1.53
CA GLU A 62 -1.37 3.14 0.32
C GLU A 62 -1.18 4.65 0.36
N PHE A 63 -1.02 5.22 -0.82
CA PHE A 63 -0.86 6.66 -0.99
C PHE A 63 -2.01 7.20 -1.81
N ASP A 64 -2.63 8.24 -1.27
CA ASP A 64 -3.85 8.79 -1.81
C ASP A 64 -3.64 9.33 -3.24
N GLY A 65 -4.55 8.97 -4.14
CA GLY A 65 -4.68 9.50 -5.49
C GLY A 65 -6.02 10.23 -5.61
N PRO A 66 -6.13 11.34 -6.35
CA PRO A 66 -7.18 12.35 -6.19
C PRO A 66 -8.63 11.94 -6.49
N ASN A 67 -8.93 10.66 -6.71
CA ASN A 67 -10.28 10.17 -7.03
C ASN A 67 -10.66 9.03 -6.09
N HIS A 68 -11.21 9.39 -4.94
CA HIS A 68 -11.79 8.46 -3.98
C HIS A 68 -13.31 8.44 -4.19
N ASP A 69 -13.83 7.31 -4.65
CA ASP A 69 -15.25 6.97 -4.54
C ASP A 69 -15.44 6.26 -3.19
N GLU A 70 -16.00 6.96 -2.21
CA GLU A 70 -16.14 6.48 -0.83
C GLU A 70 -16.83 5.10 -0.76
N ALA A 71 -17.79 4.81 -1.64
CA ALA A 71 -18.50 3.54 -1.65
C ALA A 71 -17.60 2.38 -2.13
N TYR A 72 -16.75 2.65 -3.13
CA TYR A 72 -15.75 1.71 -3.60
C TYR A 72 -14.69 1.42 -2.52
N ASP A 73 -14.24 2.46 -1.81
CA ASP A 73 -13.25 2.31 -0.75
C ASP A 73 -13.76 1.52 0.45
N LEU A 74 -15.00 1.73 0.88
CA LEU A 74 -15.59 0.96 1.97
C LEU A 74 -15.66 -0.54 1.63
N THR A 75 -16.06 -0.87 0.40
CA THR A 75 -16.12 -2.25 -0.09
C THR A 75 -14.72 -2.87 -0.12
N ARG A 76 -13.74 -2.13 -0.67
CA ARG A 76 -12.35 -2.56 -0.79
C ARG A 76 -11.70 -2.79 0.56
N ASP A 77 -11.80 -1.82 1.45
CA ASP A 77 -11.25 -1.89 2.80
C ASP A 77 -11.88 -3.03 3.60
N GLY A 78 -13.21 -3.18 3.52
CA GLY A 78 -13.93 -4.28 4.16
C GLY A 78 -13.44 -5.65 3.70
N TRP A 79 -13.27 -5.82 2.38
CA TRP A 79 -12.75 -7.06 1.82
C TRP A 79 -11.30 -7.35 2.25
N LEU A 80 -10.40 -6.35 2.20
CA LEU A 80 -9.01 -6.51 2.63
C LEU A 80 -8.89 -6.84 4.12
N ARG A 81 -9.69 -6.19 4.97
CA ARG A 81 -9.77 -6.50 6.40
C ARG A 81 -10.29 -7.91 6.65
N ALA A 82 -11.28 -8.37 5.89
CA ALA A 82 -11.78 -9.75 5.96
C ALA A 82 -10.71 -10.79 5.58
N GLN A 83 -9.74 -10.42 4.73
CA GLN A 83 -8.55 -11.26 4.44
C GLN A 83 -7.47 -11.19 5.56
N GLY A 84 -7.71 -10.43 6.61
CA GLY A 84 -6.81 -10.25 7.75
C GLY A 84 -5.73 -9.19 7.53
N TYR A 85 -5.86 -8.33 6.52
CA TYR A 85 -4.94 -7.20 6.31
C TYR A 85 -5.34 -5.98 7.13
N ARG A 86 -4.33 -5.28 7.64
CA ARG A 86 -4.44 -3.90 8.10
C ARG A 86 -4.08 -2.98 6.96
N VAL A 87 -4.79 -1.86 6.82
CA VAL A 87 -4.58 -0.89 5.74
C VAL A 87 -4.26 0.47 6.38
N LEU A 88 -3.11 1.05 6.03
CA LEU A 88 -2.75 2.43 6.32
C LEU A 88 -2.79 3.25 5.03
N ARG A 89 -3.45 4.41 5.08
CA ARG A 89 -3.51 5.35 3.97
C ARG A 89 -2.86 6.67 4.37
N PHE A 90 -2.03 7.21 3.51
CA PHE A 90 -1.33 8.48 3.72
C PHE A 90 -1.60 9.44 2.57
N ALA A 91 -1.75 10.72 2.86
CA ALA A 91 -1.84 11.73 1.82
C ALA A 91 -0.45 11.95 1.18
N ASN A 92 -0.40 12.28 -0.10
CA ASN A 92 0.88 12.62 -0.76
C ASN A 92 1.61 13.78 -0.05
N ASN A 93 0.86 14.71 0.55
CA ASN A 93 1.42 15.83 1.33
C ASN A 93 2.16 15.37 2.61
N ASP A 94 1.79 14.22 3.17
CA ASP A 94 2.47 13.67 4.37
C ASP A 94 3.89 13.20 4.07
N LEU A 95 4.15 12.78 2.83
CA LEU A 95 5.49 12.38 2.41
C LEU A 95 6.45 13.57 2.32
N GLY A 96 5.94 14.76 1.97
CA GLY A 96 6.74 15.98 1.94
C GLY A 96 7.00 16.54 3.32
N ASN A 97 5.97 16.61 4.17
CA ASN A 97 6.04 17.37 5.43
C ASN A 97 6.33 16.50 6.66
N ARG A 98 6.02 15.20 6.61
CA ARG A 98 5.93 14.33 7.79
C ARG A 98 6.46 12.91 7.56
N MET A 99 7.46 12.75 6.68
CA MET A 99 8.04 11.44 6.33
C MET A 99 8.46 10.59 7.55
N GLY A 100 9.04 11.21 8.60
CA GLY A 100 9.40 10.50 9.82
C GLY A 100 8.20 9.87 10.53
N TRP A 101 7.10 10.62 10.64
CA TRP A 101 5.84 10.13 11.22
C TRP A 101 5.22 9.00 10.38
N VAL A 102 5.29 9.09 9.05
CA VAL A 102 4.81 8.03 8.15
C VAL A 102 5.58 6.73 8.41
N LEU A 103 6.91 6.78 8.42
CA LEU A 103 7.74 5.59 8.64
C LEU A 103 7.54 4.99 10.03
N GLU A 104 7.42 5.82 11.05
CA GLU A 104 7.19 5.38 12.42
C GLU A 104 5.80 4.73 12.58
N THR A 105 4.77 5.31 11.97
CA THR A 105 3.42 4.74 11.97
C THR A 105 3.39 3.37 11.31
N ILE A 106 4.08 3.22 10.17
CA ILE A 106 4.22 1.92 9.48
C ILE A 106 4.94 0.92 10.37
N ARG A 107 6.08 1.30 10.97
CA ARG A 107 6.88 0.44 11.85
C ARG A 107 6.07 -0.03 13.06
N ALA A 108 5.50 0.90 13.81
CA ALA A 108 4.72 0.61 15.02
C ALA A 108 3.48 -0.24 14.72
N THR A 109 2.88 -0.09 13.53
CA THR A 109 1.76 -0.94 13.12
C THR A 109 2.24 -2.33 12.74
N ALA A 110 3.39 -2.48 12.09
CA ALA A 110 3.91 -3.79 11.68
C ALA A 110 4.38 -4.67 12.85
N GLU A 111 4.76 -4.06 13.99
CA GLU A 111 5.24 -4.75 15.20
C GLU A 111 4.12 -5.29 16.11
N ARG A 112 2.87 -4.93 15.82
CA ARG A 112 1.67 -5.46 16.51
C ARG A 112 1.16 -6.71 15.82
#